data_AF-A0A4P9ZVA0-F1
#
_entry.id   AF-A0A4P9ZVA0-F1
#
_cell.length_a   1.000
_cell.length_b   1.000
_cell.length_c   1.000
_cell.angle_alpha   90.00
_cell.angle_beta   90.00
_cell.angle_gamma   90.00
#
_symmetry.space_group_name_H-M   'P 1'
#
loop_
_entity.id
_entity.type
_entity.pdbx_description
1 polymer ?
#
loop_
_entity_poly.entity_id
_entity_poly.type
_entity_poly.pdbx_seq_one_letter_code
_entity_poly.pdbx_strand_id
1 'polypeptide(L)'
;CANPVTRREIRQLSQGERTAFFNAFKELRRRGTFDFYPNVHLDNSPVIHGNSVFLPWHRRFVRDLEVALQSIDPSVTVPYWDWTIDSQNPAASPVFTAGYAGGNGSGEDNCVQSGPFANYEVSVPEPHCLTRDFNQGNGISTWWPAESLRLMVSDADTYTELREGLEFGQHGNVHLGIRGDMSTMYAPNDPIFFLHHAMCDKVWSVWQ
;
A
#
# COMPACT_ATOMS: atom_id res chain seq x y z
N CYS A 1 -15.54 -6.02 -22.65
CA CYS A 1 -16.10 -5.42 -21.41
C CYS A 1 -16.66 -4.05 -21.73
N ALA A 2 -17.88 -3.71 -21.31
CA ALA A 2 -18.54 -2.46 -21.70
C ALA A 2 -18.07 -1.24 -20.89
N ASN A 3 -17.62 -1.41 -19.63
CA ASN A 3 -17.11 -0.34 -18.78
C ASN A 3 -16.06 -0.90 -17.79
N PRO A 4 -14.76 -0.92 -18.14
CA PRO A 4 -13.73 -1.40 -17.22
C PRO A 4 -13.50 -0.41 -16.07
N VAL A 5 -13.37 -0.93 -14.85
CA VAL A 5 -12.92 -0.13 -13.69
C VAL A 5 -11.48 0.29 -13.92
N THR A 6 -11.18 1.58 -13.76
CA THR A 6 -9.84 2.14 -14.00
C THR A 6 -9.22 2.61 -12.68
N ARG A 7 -8.07 2.03 -12.32
CA ARG A 7 -7.24 2.53 -11.21
C ARG A 7 -6.36 3.68 -11.71
N ARG A 8 -6.33 4.78 -10.97
CA ARG A 8 -5.53 5.97 -11.28
C ARG A 8 -4.46 6.19 -10.22
N GLU A 9 -3.45 6.97 -10.58
CA GLU A 9 -2.43 7.40 -9.62
C GLU A 9 -3.07 8.34 -8.58
N ILE A 10 -2.74 8.19 -7.30
CA ILE A 10 -3.44 8.89 -6.21
C ILE A 10 -3.40 10.44 -6.29
N ARG A 11 -2.37 11.03 -6.91
CA ARG A 11 -2.25 12.49 -7.12
C ARG A 11 -3.14 12.98 -8.25
N GLN A 12 -3.58 12.10 -9.15
CA GLN A 12 -4.53 12.42 -10.21
C GLN A 12 -5.98 12.46 -9.70
N LEU A 13 -6.24 11.91 -8.52
CA LEU A 13 -7.53 12.03 -7.88
C LEU A 13 -7.76 13.48 -7.42
N SER A 14 -9.00 13.94 -7.48
CA SER A 14 -9.45 15.13 -6.78
C SER A 14 -9.43 14.92 -5.26
N GLN A 15 -9.52 16.01 -4.50
CA GLN A 15 -9.65 15.92 -3.04
C GLN A 15 -10.91 15.12 -2.65
N GLY A 16 -12.03 15.33 -3.34
CA GLY A 16 -13.28 14.60 -3.08
C GLY A 16 -13.14 13.08 -3.28
N GLU A 17 -12.50 12.66 -4.37
CA GLU A 17 -12.25 11.24 -4.66
C GLU A 17 -11.33 10.60 -3.62
N ARG A 18 -10.27 11.30 -3.19
CA ARG A 18 -9.41 10.82 -2.09
C ARG A 18 -10.18 10.69 -0.77
N THR A 19 -10.98 11.71 -0.44
CA THR A 19 -11.79 11.69 0.78
C THR A 19 -12.81 10.55 0.75
N ALA A 20 -13.47 10.29 -0.38
CA ALA A 20 -14.39 9.16 -0.54
C ALA A 20 -13.68 7.82 -0.30
N PHE A 21 -12.51 7.63 -0.91
CA PHE A 21 -11.68 6.45 -0.70
C PHE A 21 -11.29 6.23 0.76
N PHE A 22 -10.75 7.26 1.45
CA PHE A 22 -10.37 7.14 2.86
C PHE A 22 -11.58 6.96 3.79
N ASN A 23 -12.72 7.57 3.48
CA ASN A 23 -13.95 7.37 4.25
C ASN A 23 -14.49 5.95 4.08
N ALA A 24 -14.42 5.36 2.89
CA ALA A 24 -14.79 3.97 2.66
C ALA A 24 -13.94 2.99 3.49
N PHE A 25 -12.62 3.23 3.62
CA PHE A 25 -11.75 2.45 4.51
C PHE A 25 -12.20 2.53 5.98
N LYS A 26 -12.40 3.73 6.50
CA LYS A 26 -12.84 3.94 7.88
C LYS A 26 -14.20 3.30 8.15
N GLU A 27 -15.12 3.38 7.19
CA GLU A 27 -16.43 2.73 7.29
C GLU A 27 -16.31 1.20 7.26
N LEU A 28 -15.44 0.64 6.41
CA LEU A 28 -15.18 -0.80 6.36
C LEU A 28 -14.62 -1.31 7.69
N ARG A 29 -13.79 -0.50 8.37
CA ARG A 29 -13.32 -0.77 9.72
C ARG A 29 -14.40 -0.62 10.78
N ARG A 30 -15.21 0.45 10.72
CA ARG A 30 -16.34 0.66 11.65
C ARG A 30 -17.34 -0.51 11.62
N ARG A 31 -17.48 -1.17 10.46
CA ARG A 31 -18.29 -2.39 10.30
C ARG A 31 -17.65 -3.67 10.86
N GLY A 32 -16.40 -3.61 11.32
CA GLY A 32 -15.63 -4.76 11.83
C GLY A 32 -15.08 -5.68 10.74
N THR A 33 -15.26 -5.35 9.46
CA THR A 33 -14.87 -6.20 8.33
C THR A 33 -13.45 -5.93 7.83
N PHE A 34 -12.85 -4.80 8.19
CA PHE A 34 -11.49 -4.48 7.77
C PHE A 34 -10.43 -5.40 8.39
N ASP A 35 -10.63 -5.88 9.61
CA ASP A 35 -9.65 -6.73 10.30
C ASP A 35 -9.46 -8.10 9.62
N PHE A 36 -10.36 -8.49 8.70
CA PHE A 36 -10.15 -9.65 7.82
C PHE A 36 -8.85 -9.57 7.02
N TYR A 37 -8.52 -8.39 6.48
CA TYR A 37 -7.39 -8.20 5.57
C TYR A 37 -6.02 -8.44 6.25
N PRO A 38 -5.66 -7.74 7.36
CA PRO A 38 -4.40 -7.99 8.04
C PRO A 38 -4.32 -9.42 8.62
N ASN A 39 -5.42 -10.00 9.12
CA ASN A 39 -5.42 -11.39 9.59
C ASN A 39 -5.13 -12.40 8.48
N VAL A 40 -5.84 -12.32 7.35
CA VAL A 40 -5.61 -13.24 6.22
C VAL A 40 -4.19 -13.13 5.69
N HIS A 41 -3.64 -11.92 5.61
CA HIS A 41 -2.26 -11.72 5.17
C HIS A 41 -1.25 -12.29 6.18
N LEU A 42 -1.47 -12.07 7.48
CA LEU A 42 -0.62 -12.62 8.55
C LEU A 42 -0.62 -14.16 8.52
N ASP A 43 -1.80 -14.77 8.54
CA ASP A 43 -1.99 -16.23 8.59
C ASP A 43 -1.41 -16.95 7.36
N ASN A 44 -1.45 -16.30 6.19
CA ASN A 44 -0.97 -16.88 4.94
C ASN A 44 0.43 -16.39 4.55
N SER A 45 1.08 -15.55 5.37
CA SER A 45 2.40 -14.98 5.07
C SER A 45 3.46 -15.98 4.58
N PRO A 46 3.57 -17.22 5.10
CA PRO A 46 4.58 -18.19 4.64
C PRO A 46 4.34 -18.74 3.23
N VAL A 47 3.12 -18.62 2.70
CA VAL A 47 2.72 -19.20 1.41
C VAL A 47 2.38 -18.15 0.35
N ILE A 48 2.32 -16.86 0.72
CA ILE A 48 2.02 -15.76 -0.21
C ILE A 48 3.24 -14.87 -0.54
N HIS A 49 4.39 -15.12 0.10
CA HIS A 49 5.66 -14.42 -0.16
C HIS A 49 6.79 -15.40 -0.52
N GLY A 50 7.81 -14.89 -1.20
CA GLY A 50 9.03 -15.59 -1.59
C GLY A 50 8.81 -16.68 -2.63
N ASN A 51 7.66 -16.68 -3.31
CA ASN A 51 7.27 -17.73 -4.23
C ASN A 51 6.38 -17.21 -5.38
N SER A 52 6.01 -18.10 -6.31
CA SER A 52 5.28 -17.73 -7.53
C SER A 52 3.88 -17.17 -7.30
N VAL A 53 3.28 -17.39 -6.12
CA VAL A 53 1.92 -16.95 -5.77
C VAL A 53 1.89 -15.46 -5.38
N PHE A 54 3.04 -14.84 -5.09
CA PHE A 54 3.14 -13.45 -4.62
C PHE A 54 2.30 -12.46 -5.44
N LEU A 55 2.62 -12.27 -6.72
CA LEU A 55 1.90 -11.29 -7.56
C LEU A 55 0.41 -11.63 -7.77
N PRO A 56 0.01 -12.87 -8.15
CA PRO A 56 -1.41 -13.20 -8.34
C PRO A 56 -2.24 -13.11 -7.07
N TRP A 57 -1.68 -13.49 -5.92
CA TRP A 57 -2.40 -13.41 -4.64
C TRP A 57 -2.62 -11.95 -4.25
N HIS A 58 -1.59 -11.09 -4.33
CA HIS A 58 -1.74 -9.67 -4.01
C HIS A 58 -2.65 -8.92 -4.98
N ARG A 59 -2.64 -9.27 -6.29
CA ARG A 59 -3.62 -8.75 -7.26
C ARG A 59 -5.05 -9.05 -6.82
N ARG A 60 -5.32 -10.30 -6.41
CA ARG A 60 -6.64 -10.70 -5.92
C ARG A 60 -6.99 -9.99 -4.62
N PHE A 61 -6.04 -9.88 -3.69
CA PHE A 61 -6.22 -9.23 -2.40
C PHE A 61 -6.60 -7.75 -2.52
N VAL A 62 -5.91 -7.00 -3.38
CA VAL A 62 -6.27 -5.61 -3.71
C VAL A 62 -7.65 -5.52 -4.36
N ARG A 63 -7.99 -6.47 -5.24
CA ARG A 63 -9.33 -6.50 -5.88
C ARG A 63 -10.45 -6.80 -4.88
N ASP A 64 -10.24 -7.73 -3.95
CA ASP A 64 -11.22 -8.06 -2.92
C ASP A 64 -11.46 -6.89 -1.97
N LEU A 65 -10.41 -6.14 -1.61
CA LEU A 65 -10.58 -4.86 -0.91
C LEU A 65 -11.37 -3.86 -1.74
N GLU A 66 -11.01 -3.66 -3.01
CA GLU A 66 -11.70 -2.72 -3.89
C GLU A 66 -13.20 -3.00 -3.98
N VAL A 67 -13.59 -4.27 -4.11
CA VAL A 67 -15.00 -4.68 -4.11
C VAL A 67 -15.69 -4.37 -2.77
N ALA A 68 -15.00 -4.59 -1.65
CA ALA A 68 -15.55 -4.25 -0.33
C ALA A 68 -15.75 -2.74 -0.16
N LEU A 69 -14.79 -1.92 -0.61
CA LEU A 69 -14.93 -0.46 -0.62
C LEU A 69 -16.07 -0.01 -1.54
N GLN A 70 -16.23 -0.65 -2.70
CA GLN A 70 -17.32 -0.38 -3.65
C GLN A 70 -18.71 -0.71 -3.09
N SER A 71 -18.80 -1.63 -2.14
CA SER A 71 -20.05 -1.90 -1.40
C SER A 71 -20.46 -0.76 -0.46
N ILE A 72 -19.53 0.14 -0.14
CA ILE A 72 -19.75 1.34 0.66
C ILE A 72 -19.97 2.55 -0.25
N ASP A 73 -19.10 2.74 -1.23
CA ASP A 73 -19.19 3.79 -2.24
C ASP A 73 -18.82 3.21 -3.62
N PRO A 74 -19.78 3.00 -4.53
CA PRO A 74 -19.54 2.36 -5.82
C PRO A 74 -18.67 3.18 -6.78
N SER A 75 -18.41 4.46 -6.48
CA SER A 75 -17.50 5.31 -7.26
C SER A 75 -16.03 5.10 -6.91
N VAL A 76 -15.74 4.44 -5.78
CA VAL A 76 -14.37 4.24 -5.29
C VAL A 76 -13.65 3.15 -6.06
N THR A 77 -12.38 3.38 -6.33
CA THR A 77 -11.41 2.41 -6.86
C THR A 77 -10.14 2.51 -6.03
N VAL A 78 -9.38 1.43 -5.87
CA VAL A 78 -8.09 1.53 -5.17
C VAL A 78 -7.09 2.25 -6.08
N PRO A 79 -6.60 3.46 -5.72
CA PRO A 79 -5.58 4.12 -6.51
C PRO A 79 -4.24 3.42 -6.29
N TYR A 80 -3.35 3.52 -7.28
CA TYR A 80 -1.96 3.14 -7.08
C TYR A 80 -1.15 4.36 -6.65
N TRP A 81 -0.10 4.13 -5.86
CA TRP A 81 0.89 5.15 -5.52
C TRP A 81 2.16 4.90 -6.32
N ASP A 82 2.45 5.79 -7.27
CA ASP A 82 3.71 5.73 -7.99
C ASP A 82 4.84 6.30 -7.13
N TRP A 83 5.51 5.41 -6.41
CA TRP A 83 6.62 5.73 -5.51
C TRP A 83 7.90 6.12 -6.26
N THR A 84 7.99 5.88 -7.58
CA THR A 84 9.16 6.28 -8.38
C THR A 84 9.26 7.79 -8.54
N ILE A 85 8.13 8.51 -8.42
CA ILE A 85 8.05 9.97 -8.51
C ILE A 85 8.80 10.63 -7.35
N ASP A 86 8.70 10.06 -6.14
CA ASP A 86 9.31 10.61 -4.92
C ASP A 86 10.59 9.90 -4.54
N SER A 87 11.17 9.07 -5.40
CA SER A 87 12.18 8.09 -4.99
C SER A 87 13.42 8.71 -4.34
N GLN A 88 13.75 9.97 -4.67
CA GLN A 88 14.87 10.71 -4.10
C GLN A 88 14.58 11.33 -2.73
N ASN A 89 13.31 11.48 -2.37
CA ASN A 89 12.88 11.93 -1.04
C ASN A 89 11.49 11.35 -0.72
N PRO A 90 11.39 10.05 -0.42
CA PRO A 90 10.07 9.41 -0.30
C PRO A 90 9.20 9.98 0.82
N ALA A 91 9.81 10.43 1.92
CA ALA A 91 9.11 11.06 3.03
C ALA A 91 8.40 12.38 2.65
N ALA A 92 8.86 13.06 1.59
CA ALA A 92 8.22 14.27 1.08
C ALA A 92 7.04 14.00 0.14
N SER A 93 6.72 12.72 -0.13
CA SER A 93 5.56 12.34 -0.92
C SER A 93 4.28 12.96 -0.35
N PRO A 94 3.39 13.52 -1.19
CA PRO A 94 2.06 13.95 -0.77
C PRO A 94 1.29 12.87 -0.02
N VAL A 95 1.53 11.58 -0.31
CA VAL A 95 0.91 10.44 0.40
C VAL A 95 1.08 10.55 1.92
N PHE A 96 2.22 11.08 2.37
CA PHE A 96 2.56 11.28 3.79
C PHE A 96 2.10 12.62 4.37
N THR A 97 1.15 13.29 3.72
CA THR A 97 0.59 14.57 4.22
C THR A 97 -0.82 14.39 4.75
N ALA A 98 -1.30 15.37 5.54
CA ALA A 98 -2.64 15.34 6.12
C ALA A 98 -3.78 15.37 5.08
N GLY A 99 -3.51 15.84 3.85
CA GLY A 99 -4.46 15.78 2.73
C GLY A 99 -4.54 14.41 2.04
N TYR A 100 -3.69 13.46 2.43
CA TYR A 100 -3.61 12.10 1.90
C TYR A 100 -3.70 11.09 3.04
N ALA A 101 -2.71 10.23 3.29
CA ALA A 101 -2.80 9.10 4.21
C ALA A 101 -2.16 9.38 5.59
N GLY A 102 -1.75 10.63 5.85
CA GLY A 102 -1.04 11.00 7.08
C GLY A 102 0.45 10.70 7.01
N GLY A 103 1.23 11.36 7.86
CA GLY A 103 2.69 11.27 7.88
C GLY A 103 3.27 10.15 8.74
N ASN A 104 4.50 10.36 9.20
CA ASN A 104 5.22 9.49 10.12
C ASN A 104 4.48 9.36 11.46
N GLY A 105 4.81 8.32 12.21
CA GLY A 105 4.42 8.19 13.60
C GLY A 105 5.20 9.12 14.51
N SER A 106 4.63 9.40 15.69
CA SER A 106 5.32 10.17 16.73
C SER A 106 4.83 9.80 18.12
N GLY A 107 5.64 10.12 19.14
CA GLY A 107 5.40 9.70 20.52
C GLY A 107 6.08 8.37 20.83
N GLU A 108 5.85 7.84 22.01
CA GLU A 108 6.50 6.60 22.48
C GLU A 108 6.08 5.38 21.64
N ASP A 109 4.83 5.35 21.17
CA ASP A 109 4.26 4.24 20.42
C ASP A 109 4.33 4.42 18.88
N ASN A 110 4.95 5.51 18.39
CA ASN A 110 5.01 5.83 16.96
C ASN A 110 3.64 5.83 16.24
N CYS A 111 2.60 6.29 16.95
CA CYS A 111 1.25 6.40 16.37
C CYS A 111 1.21 7.44 15.25
N VAL A 112 0.50 7.15 14.17
CA VAL A 112 0.17 8.16 13.14
C VAL A 112 -0.75 9.22 13.73
N GLN A 113 -0.31 10.49 13.73
CA GLN A 113 -1.03 11.61 14.35
C GLN A 113 -1.65 12.60 13.35
N SER A 114 -1.55 12.36 12.05
CA SER A 114 -2.00 13.30 11.03
C SER A 114 -2.82 12.63 9.92
N GLY A 115 -3.63 13.44 9.23
CA GLY A 115 -4.46 12.99 8.12
C GLY A 115 -5.68 12.17 8.54
N PRO A 116 -6.35 11.51 7.58
CA PRO A 116 -7.58 10.75 7.78
C PRO A 116 -7.44 9.56 8.73
N PHE A 117 -6.21 9.08 8.93
CA PHE A 117 -5.87 7.95 9.79
C PHE A 117 -5.12 8.38 11.07
N ALA A 118 -5.21 9.65 11.45
CA ALA A 118 -4.76 10.10 12.76
C ALA A 118 -5.54 9.39 13.87
N ASN A 119 -4.83 8.84 14.86
CA ASN A 119 -5.42 8.05 15.96
C ASN A 119 -6.28 6.88 15.47
N TYR A 120 -5.96 6.34 14.29
CA TYR A 120 -6.65 5.17 13.76
C TYR A 120 -6.22 3.95 14.57
N GLU A 121 -7.11 3.41 15.40
CA GLU A 121 -6.86 2.15 16.10
C GLU A 121 -6.87 1.00 15.11
N VAL A 122 -6.04 -0.02 15.29
CA VAL A 122 -5.92 -1.28 14.54
C VAL A 122 -6.00 -2.45 15.52
N SER A 123 -6.43 -3.64 15.07
CA SER A 123 -6.74 -4.76 15.99
C SER A 123 -5.80 -5.96 15.85
N VAL A 124 -4.91 -5.97 14.85
CA VAL A 124 -4.09 -7.13 14.48
C VAL A 124 -2.61 -6.75 14.62
N PRO A 125 -1.76 -7.53 15.30
CA PRO A 125 -2.06 -8.81 15.94
C PRO A 125 -2.85 -8.64 17.25
N GLU A 126 -2.82 -7.44 17.82
CA GLU A 126 -3.52 -7.04 19.03
C GLU A 126 -3.95 -5.56 18.89
N PRO A 127 -4.88 -5.06 19.74
CA PRO A 127 -5.31 -3.67 19.68
C PRO A 127 -4.17 -2.67 19.92
N HIS A 128 -3.93 -1.77 18.97
CA HIS A 128 -2.95 -0.67 19.07
C HIS A 128 -3.33 0.48 18.12
N CYS A 129 -2.60 1.59 18.14
CA CYS A 129 -2.74 2.65 17.13
C CYS A 129 -2.00 2.24 15.84
N LEU A 130 -2.45 2.70 14.67
CA LEU A 130 -1.69 2.54 13.43
C LEU A 130 -0.30 3.17 13.58
N THR A 131 0.77 2.39 13.39
CA THR A 131 2.14 2.86 13.56
C THR A 131 2.87 3.05 12.24
N ARG A 132 3.75 4.07 12.21
CA ARG A 132 4.77 4.27 11.17
C ARG A 132 6.04 4.77 11.83
N ASP A 133 7.20 4.29 11.38
CA ASP A 133 8.50 4.64 11.95
C ASP A 133 9.54 4.77 10.83
N PHE A 134 9.52 5.91 10.13
CA PHE A 134 10.36 6.05 8.94
C PHE A 134 11.85 5.75 9.23
N ASN A 135 12.48 5.01 8.32
CA ASN A 135 13.79 4.40 8.59
C ASN A 135 14.98 5.37 8.70
N GLN A 136 14.76 6.69 8.51
CA GLN A 136 15.74 7.76 8.72
C GLN A 136 15.16 8.85 9.66
N GLY A 137 14.50 8.43 10.75
CA GLY A 137 13.88 9.34 11.71
C GLY A 137 12.64 9.98 11.13
N ASN A 138 12.73 11.25 10.69
CA ASN A 138 11.65 11.92 9.95
C ASN A 138 11.76 11.75 8.42
N GLY A 139 12.82 11.09 7.93
CA GLY A 139 13.03 10.80 6.52
C GLY A 139 12.90 9.31 6.20
N ILE A 140 12.84 9.00 4.91
CA ILE A 140 12.88 7.63 4.37
C ILE A 140 14.08 7.54 3.43
N SER A 141 14.83 6.45 3.51
CA SER A 141 15.94 6.14 2.58
C SER A 141 15.46 6.17 1.13
N THR A 142 16.31 6.61 0.20
CA THR A 142 15.94 6.70 -1.21
C THR A 142 15.53 5.36 -1.81
N TRP A 143 14.64 5.41 -2.78
CA TRP A 143 14.09 4.28 -3.50
C TRP A 143 14.54 4.25 -4.96
N TRP A 144 14.25 3.14 -5.65
CA TRP A 144 14.54 3.01 -7.07
C TRP A 144 13.85 4.14 -7.85
N PRO A 145 14.62 4.93 -8.63
CA PRO A 145 14.02 5.86 -9.58
C PRO A 145 13.29 5.08 -10.67
N ALA A 146 12.45 5.78 -11.43
CA ALA A 146 11.68 5.19 -12.53
C ALA A 146 12.55 4.40 -13.53
N GLU A 147 13.77 4.87 -13.78
CA GLU A 147 14.71 4.20 -14.68
C GLU A 147 15.14 2.82 -14.16
N SER A 148 15.52 2.71 -12.88
CA SER A 148 15.90 1.41 -12.30
C SER A 148 14.74 0.42 -12.30
N LEU A 149 13.52 0.90 -12.02
CA LEU A 149 12.33 0.06 -12.12
C LEU A 149 12.08 -0.40 -13.56
N ARG A 150 12.21 0.51 -14.53
CA ARG A 150 12.03 0.21 -15.95
C ARG A 150 13.05 -0.80 -16.46
N LEU A 151 14.31 -0.67 -16.06
CA LEU A 151 15.36 -1.64 -16.40
C LEU A 151 15.03 -3.01 -15.82
N MET A 152 14.69 -3.09 -14.53
CA MET A 152 14.28 -4.35 -13.90
C MET A 152 13.12 -5.03 -14.63
N VAL A 153 12.10 -4.26 -15.04
CA VAL A 153 10.97 -4.78 -15.81
C VAL A 153 11.39 -5.22 -17.22
N SER A 154 12.26 -4.47 -17.88
CA SER A 154 12.66 -4.74 -19.27
C SER A 154 13.63 -5.93 -19.39
N ASP A 155 14.44 -6.16 -18.35
CA ASP A 155 15.45 -7.22 -18.31
C ASP A 155 14.89 -8.57 -17.83
N ALA A 156 13.67 -8.59 -17.28
CA ALA A 156 13.04 -9.81 -16.80
C ALA A 156 12.45 -10.60 -17.97
N ASP A 157 13.10 -11.70 -18.38
CA ASP A 157 12.62 -12.59 -19.44
C ASP A 157 11.56 -13.57 -18.93
N THR A 158 11.58 -13.89 -17.63
CA THR A 158 10.67 -14.83 -16.99
C THR A 158 9.87 -14.18 -15.88
N TYR A 159 8.69 -14.76 -15.60
CA TYR A 159 7.88 -14.35 -14.46
C TYR A 159 8.65 -14.44 -13.13
N THR A 160 9.52 -15.44 -12.98
CA THR A 160 10.34 -15.61 -11.77
C THR A 160 11.29 -14.43 -11.60
N GLU A 161 12.00 -14.02 -12.64
CA GLU A 161 12.93 -12.87 -12.60
C GLU A 161 12.20 -11.57 -12.27
N LEU A 162 11.06 -11.29 -12.92
CA LEU A 162 10.24 -10.13 -12.60
C LEU A 162 9.79 -10.15 -11.14
N ARG A 163 9.24 -11.28 -10.70
CA ARG A 163 8.68 -11.43 -9.35
C ARG A 163 9.76 -11.24 -8.29
N GLU A 164 10.93 -11.88 -8.45
CA GLU A 164 12.04 -11.73 -7.51
C GLU A 164 12.61 -10.32 -7.50
N GLY A 165 12.82 -9.72 -8.67
CA GLY A 165 13.32 -8.36 -8.81
C GLY A 165 12.39 -7.33 -8.17
N LEU A 166 11.07 -7.49 -8.35
CA LEU A 166 10.09 -6.61 -7.73
C LEU A 166 9.96 -6.86 -6.22
N GLU A 167 9.73 -8.10 -5.80
CA GLU A 167 9.41 -8.51 -4.42
C GLU A 167 10.56 -8.21 -3.45
N PHE A 168 11.78 -8.66 -3.79
CA PHE A 168 12.97 -8.48 -2.94
C PHE A 168 13.68 -7.14 -3.16
N GLY A 169 13.33 -6.44 -4.22
CA GLY A 169 13.81 -5.09 -4.48
C GLY A 169 12.87 -4.03 -3.94
N GLN A 170 12.22 -3.33 -4.85
CA GLN A 170 11.54 -2.10 -4.52
C GLN A 170 10.24 -2.28 -3.71
N HIS A 171 9.57 -3.42 -3.80
CA HIS A 171 8.49 -3.78 -2.85
C HIS A 171 9.02 -3.76 -1.41
N GLY A 172 10.09 -4.53 -1.13
CA GLY A 172 10.75 -4.56 0.17
C GLY A 172 11.23 -3.19 0.63
N ASN A 173 11.81 -2.38 -0.27
CA ASN A 173 12.28 -1.03 0.06
C ASN A 173 11.16 -0.10 0.57
N VAL A 174 9.94 -0.22 0.06
CA VAL A 174 8.80 0.60 0.52
C VAL A 174 8.37 0.16 1.92
N HIS A 175 8.16 -1.14 2.13
CA HIS A 175 7.82 -1.71 3.44
C HIS A 175 8.85 -1.33 4.51
N LEU A 176 10.14 -1.54 4.23
CA LEU A 176 11.24 -1.26 5.14
C LEU A 176 11.59 0.23 5.26
N GLY A 177 11.08 1.05 4.33
CA GLY A 177 11.18 2.50 4.37
C GLY A 177 10.22 3.14 5.35
N ILE A 178 8.95 2.70 5.31
CA ILE A 178 7.86 3.23 6.15
C ILE A 178 7.91 2.66 7.58
N ARG A 179 8.24 1.37 7.70
CA ARG A 179 8.22 0.59 8.96
C ARG A 179 6.91 0.76 9.76
N GLY A 180 6.96 0.59 11.08
CA GLY A 180 5.78 0.32 11.89
C GLY A 180 5.08 -0.92 11.36
N ASP A 181 3.74 -0.87 11.29
CA ASP A 181 2.91 -1.92 10.72
C ASP A 181 3.38 -2.32 9.32
N MET A 182 3.77 -1.35 8.48
CA MET A 182 4.22 -1.58 7.11
C MET A 182 5.47 -2.47 7.01
N SER A 183 6.25 -2.69 8.07
CA SER A 183 7.39 -3.63 8.05
C SER A 183 7.07 -5.05 8.53
N THR A 184 5.80 -5.35 8.78
CA THR A 184 5.36 -6.61 9.40
C THR A 184 4.48 -7.43 8.47
N MET A 185 4.10 -8.65 8.90
CA MET A 185 3.13 -9.47 8.17
C MET A 185 1.68 -9.04 8.41
N TYR A 186 1.42 -8.04 9.26
CA TYR A 186 0.13 -7.38 9.40
C TYR A 186 0.14 -5.96 8.78
N ALA A 187 1.09 -5.69 7.87
CA ALA A 187 1.16 -4.46 7.07
C ALA A 187 -0.16 -3.98 6.45
N PRO A 188 -1.13 -4.84 6.06
CA PRO A 188 -2.43 -4.37 5.59
C PRO A 188 -3.25 -3.56 6.61
N ASN A 189 -2.84 -3.49 7.88
CA ASN A 189 -3.38 -2.51 8.83
C ASN A 189 -3.27 -1.08 8.30
N ASP A 190 -2.17 -0.76 7.63
CA ASP A 190 -1.93 0.54 7.01
C ASP A 190 -2.63 0.61 5.65
N PRO A 191 -3.58 1.55 5.43
CA PRO A 191 -4.19 1.73 4.13
C PRO A 191 -3.19 1.96 2.99
N ILE A 192 -2.01 2.51 3.26
CA ILE A 192 -0.92 2.70 2.27
C ILE A 192 -0.50 1.36 1.63
N PHE A 193 -0.61 0.24 2.35
CA PHE A 193 -0.35 -1.10 1.82
C PHE A 193 -1.05 -1.33 0.47
N PHE A 194 -2.33 -0.98 0.38
CA PHE A 194 -3.12 -1.26 -0.82
C PHE A 194 -2.76 -0.34 -1.98
N LEU A 195 -2.32 0.88 -1.71
CA LEU A 195 -1.81 1.80 -2.73
C LEU A 195 -0.47 1.30 -3.28
N HIS A 196 0.39 0.81 -2.37
CA HIS A 196 1.68 0.22 -2.70
C HIS A 196 1.51 -1.04 -3.57
N HIS A 197 0.68 -1.99 -3.13
CA HIS A 197 0.44 -3.22 -3.88
C HIS A 197 -0.36 -3.00 -5.18
N ALA A 198 -1.19 -1.96 -5.27
CA ALA A 198 -1.78 -1.55 -6.55
C ALA A 198 -0.71 -1.04 -7.55
N MET A 199 0.38 -0.44 -7.06
CA MET A 199 1.52 -0.08 -7.91
C MET A 199 2.33 -1.32 -8.31
N CYS A 200 2.58 -2.27 -7.41
CA CYS A 200 3.20 -3.56 -7.77
C CYS A 200 2.37 -4.32 -8.81
N ASP A 201 1.04 -4.31 -8.67
CA ASP A 201 0.10 -4.90 -9.62
C ASP A 201 0.15 -4.21 -11.00
N LYS A 202 0.27 -2.89 -11.02
CA LYS A 202 0.49 -2.11 -12.25
C LYS A 202 1.81 -2.49 -12.91
N VAL A 203 2.91 -2.58 -12.15
CA VAL A 203 4.23 -2.99 -12.68
C VAL A 203 4.14 -4.37 -13.32
N TRP A 204 3.51 -5.33 -12.65
CA TRP A 204 3.29 -6.66 -13.23
C TRP A 204 2.44 -6.60 -14.49
N SER A 205 1.35 -5.81 -14.50
CA SER A 205 0.48 -5.64 -15.67
C SER A 205 1.20 -5.02 -16.87
N VAL A 206 2.22 -4.19 -16.65
CA VAL A 206 3.03 -3.57 -17.72
C VAL A 206 4.02 -4.57 -18.33
N TRP A 207 4.50 -5.53 -17.53
CA TRP A 207 5.39 -6.59 -18.02
C TRP A 207 4.66 -7.64 -18.88
N GLN A 208 3.39 -7.93 -18.55
CA GLN A 208 2.56 -8.91 -19.27
C GLN A 208 2.21 -8.48 -20.69
#